data_AF-A0A847P0G3-F1
#
_entry.id   AF-A0A847P0G3-F1
#
_cell.length_a   1.000
_cell.length_b   1.000
_cell.length_c   1.000
_cell.angle_alpha   90.00
_cell.angle_beta   90.00
_cell.angle_gamma   90.00
#
_symmetry.space_group_name_H-M   'P 1'
#
loop_
_entity.id
_entity.type
_entity.pdbx_description
1 polymer ?
#
loop_
_entity_poly.entity_id
_entity_poly.type
_entity_poly.pdbx_seq_one_letter_code
_entity_poly.pdbx_strand_id
1 'polypeptide(L)' 'MIHPFNNRTEKVGDDLKKEITKGSKLEVAAGIFTIYGFESLKTELKKIEHLNFIFTDPTFVEIDKKSRES' A
#
# COMPACT_ATOMS: atom_id res chain seq x y z
N MET A 1 16.80 -4.34 13.45
CA MET A 1 17.19 -3.74 12.15
C MET A 1 16.04 -3.95 11.18
N ILE A 2 15.52 -2.89 10.56
CA ILE A 2 14.46 -3.00 9.56
C ILE A 2 15.08 -3.53 8.28
N HIS A 3 14.55 -4.63 7.73
CA HIS A 3 15.00 -5.22 6.46
C HIS A 3 14.11 -4.72 5.32
N PRO A 4 14.67 -4.07 4.28
CA PRO A 4 13.89 -3.60 3.14
C PRO A 4 13.50 -4.76 2.22
N PHE A 5 12.28 -4.72 1.68
CA PHE A 5 11.81 -5.66 0.66
C PHE A 5 12.30 -5.24 -0.74
N ASN A 6 12.76 -6.21 -1.53
CA ASN A 6 13.19 -5.96 -2.91
C ASN A 6 12.04 -5.97 -3.93
N ASN A 7 10.84 -6.41 -3.53
CA ASN A 7 9.62 -6.52 -4.34
C ASN A 7 9.75 -7.30 -5.66
N ARG A 8 10.79 -8.11 -5.80
CA ARG A 8 11.02 -9.06 -6.90
C ARG A 8 10.85 -10.49 -6.43
N THR A 9 11.69 -10.89 -5.47
CA THR A 9 11.65 -12.21 -4.83
C THR A 9 11.08 -12.14 -3.42
N GLU A 10 11.22 -10.99 -2.77
CA GLU A 10 10.73 -10.73 -1.42
C GLU A 10 9.71 -9.59 -1.48
N LYS A 11 8.43 -9.94 -1.47
CA LYS A 11 7.34 -8.98 -1.64
C LYS A 11 6.79 -8.60 -0.28
N VAL A 12 6.69 -7.29 -0.04
CA VAL A 12 6.02 -6.76 1.16
C VAL A 12 4.59 -7.27 1.28
N GLY A 13 3.89 -7.44 0.15
CA GLY A 13 2.51 -7.94 0.14
C GLY A 13 2.38 -9.38 0.64
N ASP A 14 3.38 -10.23 0.41
CA ASP A 14 3.34 -11.62 0.89
C ASP A 14 3.59 -11.69 2.41
N ASP A 15 4.38 -10.75 2.94
CA ASP A 15 4.61 -10.59 4.37
C ASP A 15 3.36 -10.05 5.08
N LEU A 16 2.75 -9.00 4.53
CA LEU A 16 1.48 -8.46 5.02
C LEU A 16 0.39 -9.52 5.11
N LYS A 17 0.34 -10.47 4.16
CA LYS A 17 -0.66 -11.55 4.20
C LYS A 17 -0.49 -12.51 5.38
N LYS A 18 0.74 -12.70 5.84
CA LYS A 18 1.06 -13.59 6.97
C LYS A 18 0.78 -12.89 8.30
N GLU A 19 1.17 -11.62 8.39
CA GLU A 19 1.10 -10.84 9.63
C GLU A 19 -0.30 -10.29 9.91
N ILE A 20 -1.10 -9.99 8.88
CA ILE A 20 -2.47 -9.50 9.06
C ILE A 20 -3.37 -10.63 9.57
N THR A 21 -3.69 -10.54 10.85
CA THR A 21 -4.59 -11.46 11.56
C THR A 21 -5.89 -10.76 11.98
N LYS A 22 -6.85 -11.52 12.49
CA LYS A 22 -8.15 -10.99 12.92
C LYS A 22 -7.97 -9.97 14.05
N GLY A 23 -8.54 -8.78 13.90
CA GLY A 23 -8.44 -7.69 14.87
C GLY A 23 -7.15 -6.86 14.75
N SER A 24 -6.35 -7.07 13.71
CA SER A 24 -5.16 -6.24 13.46
C SER A 24 -5.56 -4.77 13.28
N LYS A 25 -4.68 -3.88 13.73
CA LYS A 25 -4.80 -2.42 13.57
C LYS A 25 -3.67 -1.99 12.64
N LEU A 26 -4.03 -1.54 11.44
CA LEU A 26 -3.07 -1.29 10.38
C LEU A 26 -2.95 0.20 10.09
N GLU A 27 -1.73 0.69 10.02
CA GLU A 27 -1.40 2.07 9.68
C GLU A 27 -0.46 2.09 8.47
N VAL A 28 -0.83 2.79 7.40
CA VAL A 28 -0.08 2.81 6.15
C VAL A 28 0.11 4.25 5.68
N ALA A 29 1.37 4.59 5.40
CA ALA A 29 1.76 5.82 4.72
C ALA A 29 2.36 5.45 3.36
N ALA A 30 1.71 5.82 2.26
CA ALA A 30 2.17 5.46 0.92
C ALA A 30 1.84 6.54 -0.11
N GLY A 31 2.70 6.71 -1.11
CA GLY A 31 2.45 7.63 -2.23
C GLY A 31 1.37 7.16 -3.18
N ILE A 32 1.28 5.84 -3.40
CA ILE A 32 0.34 5.21 -4.33
C ILE A 32 -0.28 3.98 -3.68
N PHE A 33 -1.60 3.86 -3.79
CA PHE A 33 -2.32 2.64 -3.45
C PHE A 33 -3.38 2.34 -4.51
N THR A 34 -3.09 1.36 -5.38
CA THR A 34 -3.94 1.03 -6.53
C THR A 34 -5.07 0.08 -6.13
N ILE A 35 -6.16 0.08 -6.90
CA ILE A 35 -7.28 -0.85 -6.72
C ILE A 35 -6.82 -2.31 -6.80
N TYR A 36 -5.86 -2.63 -7.68
CA TYR A 36 -5.29 -3.97 -7.80
C TYR A 36 -4.45 -4.39 -6.58
N GLY A 37 -3.72 -3.43 -5.98
CA GLY A 37 -2.99 -3.65 -4.72
C GLY A 37 -3.96 -3.95 -3.57
N PHE A 38 -5.06 -3.21 -3.49
CA PHE A 38 -6.14 -3.49 -2.54
C PHE A 38 -6.77 -4.86 -2.77
N GLU A 39 -7.11 -5.20 -4.02
CA GLU A 39 -7.73 -6.47 -4.37
C GLU A 39 -6.86 -7.67 -3.97
N SER A 40 -5.55 -7.54 -4.15
CA SER A 40 -4.56 -8.58 -3.79
C SER A 40 -4.47 -8.87 -2.29
N LEU A 41 -4.92 -7.93 -1.43
CA LEU A 41 -4.92 -8.02 0.03
C LEU A 41 -6.34 -8.00 0.62
N LYS A 42 -7.38 -8.03 -0.22
CA LYS A 42 -8.77 -7.81 0.19
C LYS A 42 -9.23 -8.82 1.24
N THR A 43 -8.78 -10.06 1.16
CA THR A 43 -9.15 -11.12 2.12
C THR A 43 -8.60 -10.83 3.51
N GLU A 44 -7.37 -10.33 3.58
CA GLU A 44 -6.66 -10.03 4.81
C GLU A 44 -7.11 -8.70 5.40
N LEU A 45 -7.25 -7.65 4.57
CA LEU A 45 -7.77 -6.34 4.98
C LEU A 45 -9.20 -6.42 5.52
N LYS A 46 -10.00 -7.40 5.12
CA LYS A 46 -11.33 -7.62 5.73
C LYS A 46 -11.30 -8.13 7.17
N LYS A 47 -10.16 -8.60 7.66
CA LYS A 47 -10.00 -9.16 9.01
C LYS A 47 -9.55 -8.11 10.03
N ILE A 48 -9.10 -6.94 9.57
CA ILE A 48 -8.57 -5.88 10.43
C ILE A 48 -9.71 -5.16 11.16
N GLU A 49 -9.41 -4.61 12.34
CA GLU A 49 -10.35 -3.78 13.09
C GLU A 49 -10.50 -2.40 12.43
N HIS A 50 -9.37 -1.79 12.04
CA HIS A 50 -9.34 -0.55 11.29
C HIS A 50 -8.07 -0.42 10.46
N LEU A 51 -8.15 0.46 9.45
CA LEU A 51 -7.04 0.92 8.62
C LEU A 51 -6.94 2.44 8.72
N ASN A 52 -5.80 2.94 9.21
CA ASN A 52 -5.42 4.33 9.05
C ASN A 52 -4.52 4.43 7.82
N PHE A 53 -4.94 5.18 6.80
CA PHE A 53 -4.16 5.34 5.58
C PHE A 53 -3.89 6.83 5.34
N ILE A 54 -2.63 7.18 5.08
CA ILE A 54 -2.23 8.52 4.63
C ILE A 54 -1.49 8.44 3.30
N PHE A 55 -1.88 9.32 2.38
CA PHE A 55 -1.11 9.52 1.15
C PHE A 55 0.09 10.42 1.46
N THR A 56 1.30 9.93 1.21
CA THR A 56 2.53 10.72 1.41
C THR A 56 2.86 11.60 0.21
N ASP A 57 2.31 11.25 -0.96
CA ASP A 57 2.39 12.10 -2.14
C ASP A 57 1.11 12.93 -2.28
N PRO A 58 1.21 14.19 -2.73
CA PRO A 58 0.06 15.02 -3.04
C PRO A 58 -0.83 14.34 -4.09
N THR A 59 -2.04 13.95 -3.67
CA THR A 59 -3.03 13.25 -4.51
C THR A 59 -3.55 14.09 -5.68
N PHE A 60 -3.36 15.42 -5.62
CA PHE A 60 -3.82 16.41 -6.59
C PHE A 60 -2.72 17.41 -6.96
N VAL A 61 -1.50 16.97 -7.26
CA VAL A 61 -0.65 17.81 -8.11
C VAL A 61 -1.24 17.70 -9.51
N GLU A 62 -1.77 18.79 -10.04
CA GLU A 62 -1.88 18.97 -11.49
C GLU A 62 -0.51 18.62 -12.06
N ILE A 63 -0.36 17.40 -12.56
CA ILE A 63 0.83 17.01 -13.30
C ILE A 63 0.71 17.85 -14.56
N ASP A 64 1.37 19.01 -14.54
CA ASP A 64 1.41 19.97 -15.64
C ASP A 64 1.53 19.16 -16.93
N LYS A 65 0.46 19.15 -17.73
CA LYS A 65 0.30 18.25 -18.88
C LYS A 65 1.44 18.40 -19.91
N LYS A 66 2.31 19.40 -19.76
CA LYS A 66 3.44 19.69 -20.65
C LYS A 66 4.54 18.63 -20.69
N SER A 67 4.74 17.81 -19.66
CA SER A 67 5.93 16.93 -19.60
C SER A 67 5.72 15.51 -20.14
N ARG A 68 4.50 15.13 -20.55
CA ARG A 68 4.23 13.82 -21.19
C ARG A 68 4.02 13.90 -22.71
N GLU A 69 4.04 15.10 -23.28
CA GLU A 69 3.85 15.34 -24.73
C GLU A 69 5.07 16.00 -25.40
N SER A 70 6.26 15.92 -24.78
CA SER A 70 7.54 16.33 -25.41
C SER A 70 8.36 15.13 -25.84
#